data_AF-A0A6A3HTD2-F1
#
_entry.id   AF-A0A6A3HTD2-F1
#
_cell.length_a   1.000
_cell.length_b   1.000
_cell.length_c   1.000
_cell.angle_alpha   90.00
_cell.angle_beta   90.00
_cell.angle_gamma   90.00
#
_symmetry.space_group_name_H-M   'P 1'
#
loop_
_entity.id
_entity.type
_entity.pdbx_description
1 polymer ?
#
loop_
_entity_poly.entity_id
_entity_poly.type
_entity_poly.pdbx_seq_one_letter_code
_entity_poly.pdbx_strand_id
1 'polypeptide(L)'
;MDASKAKQKRKSYTIKDKLAVIAKHDEGVSGSGFHALGIKHDVAPDTLRGWWNDRQKLHEASKDRQVATRTARCLGGGGRGPEHGEMEERLHAWILDRNAKGLCVKDSYIRLQEQNIYRKLHGPDAPKFDSSTGWLARFKKRKQLVSRRQTTTRTLPADAAETCQDFIQRVEQLIATHNIQPRNIINMNQRLA
;
A
#
# COMPACT_ATOMS: atom_id res chain seq x y z
N MET A 1 -23.40 40.61 -26.58
CA MET A 1 -24.07 39.73 -25.59
C MET A 1 -23.10 38.61 -25.26
N ASP A 2 -22.21 38.83 -24.31
CA ASP A 2 -21.20 37.83 -23.92
C ASP A 2 -21.77 36.92 -22.84
N ALA A 3 -22.13 35.69 -23.24
CA ALA A 3 -22.47 34.63 -22.31
C ALA A 3 -21.20 34.23 -21.56
N SER A 4 -21.10 34.62 -20.30
CA SER A 4 -20.09 34.17 -19.36
C SER A 4 -20.15 32.63 -19.23
N LYS A 5 -19.29 31.95 -19.99
CA LYS A 5 -19.17 30.48 -20.00
C LYS A 5 -18.83 30.01 -18.58
N ALA A 6 -19.79 29.38 -17.91
CA ALA A 6 -19.61 28.91 -16.54
C ALA A 6 -18.39 27.97 -16.48
N LYS A 7 -17.48 28.20 -15.53
CA LYS A 7 -16.25 27.43 -15.38
C LYS A 7 -16.60 25.96 -15.10
N GLN A 8 -16.28 25.06 -16.02
CA GLN A 8 -16.55 23.64 -15.86
C GLN A 8 -15.96 23.12 -14.55
N LYS A 9 -16.78 22.40 -13.76
CA LYS A 9 -16.33 21.76 -12.52
C LYS A 9 -15.26 20.72 -12.88
N ARG A 10 -14.13 20.77 -12.18
CA ARG A 10 -13.05 19.78 -12.34
C ARG A 10 -13.58 18.40 -11.97
N LYS A 11 -13.48 17.45 -12.91
CA LYS A 11 -13.81 16.04 -12.68
C LYS A 11 -12.57 15.27 -12.27
N SER A 12 -12.76 14.24 -11.45
CA SER A 12 -11.70 13.34 -11.02
C SER A 12 -12.08 11.90 -11.29
N TYR A 13 -11.18 11.14 -11.91
CA TYR A 13 -11.41 9.77 -12.35
C TYR A 13 -10.49 8.81 -11.61
N THR A 14 -11.00 7.65 -11.20
CA THR A 14 -10.16 6.62 -10.56
C THR A 14 -9.33 5.88 -11.61
N ILE A 15 -8.26 5.19 -11.20
CA ILE A 15 -7.44 4.37 -12.11
C ILE A 15 -8.32 3.32 -12.79
N LYS A 16 -9.27 2.73 -12.07
CA LYS A 16 -10.25 1.78 -12.63
C LYS A 16 -11.14 2.43 -13.69
N ASP A 17 -11.66 3.63 -13.43
CA ASP A 17 -12.50 4.35 -14.40
C ASP A 17 -11.71 4.67 -15.68
N LYS A 18 -10.47 5.14 -15.54
CA LYS A 18 -9.58 5.43 -16.67
C LYS A 18 -9.35 4.20 -17.52
N LEU A 19 -9.01 3.06 -16.91
CA LEU A 19 -8.83 1.79 -17.62
C LEU A 19 -10.11 1.30 -18.29
N ALA A 20 -11.28 1.44 -17.63
CA ALA A 20 -12.56 1.04 -18.21
C ALA A 20 -12.95 1.88 -19.43
N VAL A 21 -12.58 3.17 -19.46
CA VAL A 21 -12.80 4.04 -20.63
C VAL A 21 -11.82 3.70 -21.76
N ILE A 22 -10.54 3.48 -21.42
CA ILE A 22 -9.50 3.10 -22.39
C ILE A 22 -9.78 1.74 -23.02
N ALA A 23 -10.29 0.77 -22.25
CA ALA A 23 -10.60 -0.57 -22.76
C ALA A 23 -11.69 -0.60 -23.84
N LYS A 24 -12.47 0.49 -23.98
CA LYS A 24 -13.48 0.64 -25.04
C LYS A 24 -12.95 1.34 -26.30
N HIS A 25 -11.69 1.74 -26.29
CA HIS A 25 -11.03 2.32 -27.44
C HIS A 25 -10.40 1.21 -28.29
N ASP A 26 -10.93 1.02 -29.49
CA ASP A 26 -10.36 0.18 -30.53
C ASP A 26 -9.87 1.04 -31.69
N GLU A 27 -8.63 0.86 -32.13
CA GLU A 27 -8.08 1.54 -33.29
C GLU A 27 -8.78 1.05 -34.57
N GLY A 28 -9.39 1.97 -35.33
CA GLY A 28 -10.01 1.67 -36.63
C GLY A 28 -11.51 1.36 -36.61
N VAL A 29 -12.18 1.36 -35.46
CA VAL A 29 -13.64 1.17 -35.37
C VAL A 29 -14.37 2.52 -35.36
N SER A 30 -15.43 2.66 -36.15
CA SER A 30 -16.26 3.88 -36.13
C SER A 30 -16.97 4.00 -34.78
N GLY A 31 -16.82 5.13 -34.10
CA GLY A 31 -17.45 5.38 -32.79
C GLY A 31 -16.68 4.91 -31.55
N SER A 32 -15.46 4.38 -31.72
CA SER A 32 -14.49 4.08 -30.64
C SER A 32 -13.35 5.10 -30.53
N GLY A 33 -13.23 6.05 -31.47
CA GLY A 33 -12.22 7.10 -31.42
C GLY A 33 -12.38 8.05 -30.22
N PHE A 34 -11.31 8.75 -29.85
CA PHE A 34 -11.27 9.64 -28.67
C PHE A 34 -12.38 10.70 -28.64
N HIS A 35 -12.83 11.19 -29.79
CA HIS A 35 -13.91 12.18 -29.85
C HIS A 35 -15.27 11.56 -29.48
N ALA A 36 -15.58 10.38 -30.02
CA ALA A 36 -16.81 9.65 -29.73
C ALA A 36 -16.84 9.17 -28.26
N LEU A 37 -15.71 8.68 -27.76
CA LEU A 37 -15.57 8.30 -26.34
C LEU A 37 -15.68 9.50 -25.41
N GLY A 38 -15.11 10.65 -25.81
CA GLY A 38 -15.19 11.88 -25.03
C GLY A 38 -16.62 12.36 -24.83
N ILE A 39 -17.46 12.25 -25.86
CA ILE A 39 -18.89 12.57 -25.78
C ILE A 39 -19.61 11.56 -24.87
N LYS A 40 -19.39 10.25 -25.08
CA LYS A 40 -20.06 9.17 -24.31
C LYS A 40 -19.73 9.22 -22.81
N HIS A 41 -18.49 9.53 -22.47
CA HIS A 41 -17.99 9.53 -21.09
C HIS A 41 -17.87 10.92 -20.47
N ASP A 42 -18.22 11.97 -21.22
CA ASP A 42 -18.09 13.38 -20.82
C ASP A 42 -16.67 13.71 -20.31
N VAL A 43 -15.68 13.30 -21.11
CA VAL A 43 -14.24 13.47 -20.92
C VAL A 43 -13.65 14.20 -22.13
N ALA A 44 -12.77 15.18 -21.90
CA ALA A 44 -12.11 15.86 -23.01
C ALA A 44 -11.20 14.88 -23.82
N PRO A 45 -11.21 14.92 -25.17
CA PRO A 45 -10.40 14.04 -26.01
C PRO A 45 -8.90 14.07 -25.66
N ASP A 46 -8.35 15.23 -25.31
CA ASP A 46 -6.95 15.38 -24.90
C ASP A 46 -6.64 14.61 -23.60
N THR A 47 -7.60 14.56 -22.68
CA THR A 47 -7.47 13.79 -21.43
C THR A 47 -7.45 12.30 -21.72
N LEU A 48 -8.29 11.83 -22.65
CA LEU A 48 -8.30 10.43 -23.09
C LEU A 48 -6.99 10.05 -23.79
N ARG A 49 -6.45 10.94 -24.63
CA ARG A 49 -5.14 10.75 -25.26
C ARG A 49 -4.02 10.67 -24.22
N GLY A 50 -4.07 11.51 -23.17
CA GLY A 50 -3.15 11.42 -22.04
C GLY A 50 -3.22 10.07 -21.32
N TRP A 51 -4.42 9.57 -21.03
CA TRP A 51 -4.58 8.24 -20.42
C TRP A 51 -4.09 7.12 -21.33
N TRP A 52 -4.35 7.22 -22.64
CA TRP A 52 -3.87 6.24 -23.63
C TRP A 52 -2.34 6.14 -23.67
N ASN A 53 -1.65 7.28 -23.56
CA ASN A 53 -0.20 7.33 -23.49
C ASN A 53 0.33 6.70 -22.20
N ASP A 54 -0.35 6.93 -21.07
CA ASP A 54 0.00 6.35 -19.76
C ASP A 54 -0.64 4.96 -19.52
N ARG A 55 -1.22 4.31 -20.53
CA ARG A 55 -2.00 3.07 -20.36
C ARG A 55 -1.21 1.95 -19.68
N GLN A 56 0.07 1.80 -20.02
CA GLN A 56 0.95 0.81 -19.41
C GLN A 56 1.13 1.07 -17.91
N LYS A 57 1.44 2.31 -17.53
CA LYS A 57 1.56 2.72 -16.12
C LYS A 57 0.25 2.53 -15.35
N LEU A 58 -0.89 2.81 -15.98
CA LEU A 58 -2.22 2.57 -15.38
C LEU A 58 -2.48 1.07 -15.17
N HIS A 59 -2.09 0.22 -16.11
CA HIS A 59 -2.18 -1.24 -15.96
C HIS A 59 -1.26 -1.77 -14.86
N GLU A 60 -0.01 -1.30 -14.81
CA GLU A 60 0.95 -1.66 -13.75
C GLU A 60 0.44 -1.24 -12.38
N ALA A 61 -0.01 0.02 -12.23
CA ALA A 61 -0.63 0.51 -11.01
C ALA A 61 -1.93 -0.23 -10.65
N SER A 62 -2.61 -0.85 -11.63
CA SER A 62 -3.78 -1.68 -11.37
C SER A 62 -3.46 -3.08 -10.90
N LYS A 63 -2.28 -3.62 -11.23
CA LYS A 63 -1.81 -4.92 -10.76
C LYS A 63 -1.20 -4.83 -9.36
N ASP A 64 -0.72 -3.66 -8.97
CA ASP A 64 -0.20 -3.43 -7.63
C ASP A 64 -1.32 -3.60 -6.57
N ARG A 65 -1.21 -4.68 -5.78
CA ARG A 65 -2.14 -5.01 -4.69
C ARG A 65 -2.17 -3.92 -3.61
N GLN A 66 -1.14 -3.08 -3.52
CA GLN A 66 -1.04 -1.98 -2.56
C GLN A 66 -1.80 -0.73 -3.02
N VAL A 67 -2.10 -0.60 -4.31
CA VAL A 67 -2.90 0.50 -4.84
C VAL A 67 -4.36 0.13 -4.74
N ALA A 68 -5.12 0.88 -3.93
CA ALA A 68 -6.57 0.81 -3.93
C ALA A 68 -7.12 1.44 -5.22
N THR A 69 -7.08 0.72 -6.33
CA THR A 69 -7.45 1.18 -7.70
C THR A 69 -8.85 1.79 -7.78
N ARG A 70 -9.75 1.37 -6.89
CA ARG A 70 -11.13 1.89 -6.74
C ARG A 70 -11.20 3.29 -6.14
N THR A 71 -10.16 3.75 -5.44
CA THR A 71 -10.12 5.07 -4.78
C THR A 71 -8.94 5.91 -5.23
N ALA A 72 -7.90 5.30 -5.79
CA ALA A 72 -6.74 5.98 -6.37
C ALA A 72 -7.14 6.73 -7.64
N ARG A 73 -6.91 8.05 -7.66
CA ARG A 73 -7.24 8.95 -8.78
C ARG A 73 -5.99 9.45 -9.53
N CYS A 74 -4.83 9.30 -8.92
CA CYS A 74 -3.52 9.65 -9.50
C CYS A 74 -2.63 8.40 -9.56
N LEU A 75 -1.76 8.34 -10.56
CA LEU A 75 -0.66 7.38 -10.58
C LEU A 75 0.29 7.64 -9.40
N GLY A 76 1.03 6.61 -8.97
CA GLY A 76 2.06 6.76 -7.94
C GLY A 76 3.05 7.86 -8.34
N GLY A 77 3.36 8.77 -7.41
CA GLY A 77 4.20 9.95 -7.67
C GLY A 77 3.46 11.17 -8.24
N GLY A 78 2.16 11.08 -8.53
CA GLY A 78 1.36 12.25 -8.90
C GLY A 78 1.12 13.19 -7.71
N GLY A 79 1.43 14.48 -7.87
CA GLY A 79 1.21 15.53 -6.87
C GLY A 79 2.51 16.17 -6.39
N ARG A 80 2.43 16.97 -5.31
CA ARG A 80 3.61 17.60 -4.70
C ARG A 80 4.47 16.51 -4.04
N GLY A 81 5.74 16.43 -4.44
CA GLY A 81 6.72 15.53 -3.84
C GLY A 81 6.96 15.82 -2.36
N PRO A 82 7.59 14.89 -1.62
CA PRO A 82 8.00 15.14 -0.24
C PRO A 82 8.98 16.32 -0.18
N GLU A 83 8.76 17.25 0.75
CA GLU A 83 9.61 18.44 0.91
C GLU A 83 11.05 18.08 1.30
N HIS A 84 11.25 16.95 1.97
CA HIS A 84 12.56 16.43 2.38
C HIS A 84 12.71 14.96 1.98
N GLY A 85 12.85 14.70 0.68
CA GLY A 85 12.93 13.35 0.12
C GLY A 85 14.07 12.51 0.70
N GLU A 86 15.27 13.09 0.84
CA GLU A 86 16.45 12.40 1.39
C GLU A 86 16.24 11.98 2.85
N MET A 87 15.63 12.84 3.67
CA MET A 87 15.31 12.56 5.07
C MET A 87 14.30 11.41 5.17
N GLU A 88 13.28 11.39 4.32
CA GLU A 88 12.31 10.29 4.26
C GLU A 88 12.93 8.96 3.81
N GLU A 89 13.92 8.99 2.93
CA GLU A 89 14.64 7.78 2.49
C GLU A 89 15.49 7.18 3.60
N ARG A 90 16.28 8.01 4.30
CA ARG A 90 17.09 7.57 5.45
C ARG A 90 16.20 7.04 6.57
N LEU A 91 15.06 7.70 6.84
CA LEU A 91 14.09 7.26 7.83
C LEU A 91 13.45 5.92 7.44
N HIS A 92 13.11 5.75 6.16
CA HIS A 92 12.55 4.50 5.66
C HIS A 92 13.52 3.34 5.78
N ALA A 93 14.79 3.52 5.40
CA ALA A 93 15.84 2.51 5.52
C ALA A 93 16.02 2.07 6.99
N TRP A 94 16.00 3.02 7.92
CA TRP A 94 16.06 2.73 9.35
C TRP A 94 14.87 1.91 9.84
N ILE A 95 13.64 2.20 9.38
CA ILE A 95 12.46 1.41 9.73
C ILE A 95 12.59 -0.03 9.21
N LEU A 96 13.09 -0.22 7.99
CA LEU A 96 13.30 -1.55 7.41
C LEU A 96 14.32 -2.38 8.20
N ASP A 97 15.44 -1.79 8.59
CA ASP A 97 16.45 -2.45 9.45
C ASP A 97 15.83 -2.91 10.79
N ARG A 98 14.99 -2.08 11.41
CA ARG A 98 14.31 -2.43 12.66
C ARG A 98 13.29 -3.55 12.46
N ASN A 99 12.51 -3.48 11.38
CA ASN A 99 11.53 -4.51 11.05
C ASN A 99 12.21 -5.86 10.72
N ALA A 100 13.37 -5.85 10.06
CA ALA A 100 14.16 -7.05 9.79
C ALA A 100 14.63 -7.74 11.07
N LYS A 101 14.89 -6.96 12.12
CA LYS A 101 15.22 -7.46 13.47
C LYS A 101 13.98 -7.89 14.28
N GLY A 102 12.80 -7.93 13.67
CA GLY A 102 11.53 -8.25 14.34
C GLY A 102 11.03 -7.15 15.29
N LEU A 103 11.62 -5.95 15.26
CA LEU A 103 11.28 -4.87 16.17
C LEU A 103 10.18 -3.99 15.57
N CYS A 104 9.03 -3.94 16.23
CA CYS A 104 7.95 -3.03 15.84
C CYS A 104 8.32 -1.59 16.16
N VAL A 105 8.32 -0.72 15.14
CA VAL A 105 8.59 0.72 15.30
C VAL A 105 7.29 1.48 15.59
N LYS A 106 7.20 2.09 16.77
CA LYS A 106 6.06 2.96 17.13
C LYS A 106 6.21 4.35 16.51
N ASP A 107 5.08 5.02 16.30
CA ASP A 107 5.00 6.37 15.72
C ASP A 107 5.86 7.39 16.46
N SER A 108 5.92 7.31 17.78
CA SER A 108 6.79 8.17 18.61
C SER A 108 8.27 8.02 18.26
N TYR A 109 8.73 6.79 18.00
CA TYR A 109 10.10 6.52 17.60
C TYR A 109 10.38 7.01 16.19
N ILE A 110 9.41 6.91 15.27
CA ILE A 110 9.55 7.46 13.92
C ILE A 110 9.76 8.97 13.99
N ARG A 111 8.97 9.70 14.80
CA ARG A 111 9.12 11.15 15.01
C ARG A 111 10.45 11.52 15.65
N LEU A 112 10.90 10.76 16.65
CA LEU A 112 12.19 11.01 17.29
C LEU A 112 13.34 10.81 16.30
N GLN A 113 13.30 9.73 15.53
CA GLN A 113 14.35 9.42 14.56
C GLN A 113 14.35 10.41 13.39
N GLU A 114 13.18 10.85 12.96
CA GLU A 114 13.04 11.93 11.98
C GLU A 114 13.80 13.18 12.43
N GLN A 115 13.55 13.68 13.65
CA GLN A 115 14.24 14.86 14.18
C GLN A 115 15.76 14.67 14.25
N ASN A 116 16.21 13.46 14.62
CA ASN A 116 17.63 13.13 14.65
C ASN A 116 18.26 13.17 13.25
N ILE A 117 17.58 12.65 12.24
CA ILE A 117 18.05 12.67 10.86
C ILE A 117 18.03 14.11 10.33
N TYR A 118 16.98 14.87 10.61
CA TYR A 118 16.85 16.26 10.20
C TYR A 118 17.97 17.14 10.76
N ARG A 119 18.26 17.02 12.07
CA ARG A 119 19.41 17.72 12.70
C ARG A 119 20.75 17.33 12.10
N LYS A 120 20.94 16.06 11.72
CA LYS A 120 22.18 15.61 11.06
C LYS A 120 22.34 16.18 9.65
N LEU A 121 21.25 16.43 8.94
CA LEU A 121 21.26 16.97 7.58
C LEU A 121 21.43 18.49 7.55
N HIS A 122 20.79 19.20 8.48
CA HIS A 122 20.69 20.66 8.45
C HIS A 122 21.50 21.37 9.55
N GLY A 123 22.15 20.61 10.45
CA GLY A 123 22.92 21.14 11.57
C GLY A 123 22.11 21.30 12.87
N PRO A 124 22.79 21.64 13.97
CA PRO A 124 22.17 21.77 15.30
C PRO A 124 21.21 22.97 15.40
N ASP A 125 21.45 24.02 14.62
CA ASP A 125 20.66 25.27 14.62
C ASP A 125 19.46 25.22 13.66
N ALA A 126 19.24 24.08 13.00
CA ALA A 126 18.15 23.92 12.07
C ALA A 126 16.79 24.03 12.79
N PRO A 127 15.80 24.71 12.18
CA PRO A 127 14.48 24.82 12.76
C PRO A 127 13.85 23.44 12.94
N LYS A 128 13.10 23.24 14.02
CA LYS A 128 12.44 21.96 14.30
C LYS A 128 11.46 21.63 13.17
N PHE A 129 11.71 20.53 12.47
CA PHE A 129 10.75 20.00 11.51
C PHE A 129 9.48 19.55 12.25
N ASP A 130 8.32 20.05 11.82
CA ASP A 130 7.04 19.65 12.40
C ASP A 130 6.58 18.31 11.81
N SER A 131 6.97 17.25 12.53
CA SER A 131 6.53 15.87 12.34
C SER A 131 5.05 15.66 12.69
N SER A 132 4.17 16.48 12.10
CA SER A 132 2.74 16.48 12.34
C SER A 132 2.14 15.08 12.09
N THR A 133 1.01 14.80 12.74
CA THR A 133 0.23 13.56 12.51
C THR A 133 -0.10 13.37 11.02
N GLY A 134 -0.41 14.46 10.32
CA GLY A 134 -0.68 14.46 8.89
C GLY A 134 0.55 14.14 8.04
N TRP A 135 1.72 14.71 8.38
CA TRP A 135 2.97 14.37 7.70
C TRP A 135 3.30 12.88 7.87
N LEU A 136 3.25 12.36 9.10
CA LEU A 136 3.56 10.96 9.40
C LEU A 136 2.63 10.00 8.64
N ALA A 137 1.33 10.28 8.59
CA ALA A 137 0.37 9.47 7.84
C ALA A 137 0.68 9.47 6.33
N ARG A 138 1.06 10.62 5.77
CA ARG A 138 1.45 10.74 4.35
C ARG A 138 2.78 10.04 4.06
N PHE A 139 3.76 10.16 4.95
CA PHE A 139 5.05 9.46 4.87
C PHE A 139 4.85 7.95 4.84
N LYS A 140 4.09 7.42 5.81
CA LYS A 140 3.75 6.00 5.85
C LYS A 140 3.04 5.54 4.58
N LYS A 141 2.08 6.33 4.09
CA LYS A 141 1.38 6.02 2.84
C LYS A 141 2.33 6.00 1.63
N ARG A 142 3.25 6.98 1.51
CA ARG A 142 4.23 7.04 0.42
C ARG A 142 5.19 5.86 0.43
N LYS A 143 5.69 5.49 1.61
CA LYS A 143 6.65 4.39 1.81
C LYS A 143 5.97 3.04 2.06
N GLN A 144 4.65 2.95 1.89
CA GLN A 144 3.84 1.73 2.07
C GLN A 144 4.03 1.06 3.44
N LEU A 145 4.24 1.87 4.48
CA LEU A 145 4.37 1.41 5.85
C LEU A 145 2.99 1.29 6.50
N VAL A 146 2.75 0.14 7.14
CA VAL A 146 1.52 -0.13 7.89
C VAL A 146 1.86 -0.19 9.38
N SER A 147 1.05 0.47 10.21
CA SER A 147 1.12 0.29 11.66
C SER A 147 0.74 -1.14 12.01
N ARG A 148 1.71 -1.96 12.41
CA ARG A 148 1.46 -3.33 12.87
C ARG A 148 1.15 -3.32 14.35
N ARG A 149 0.09 -4.01 14.75
CA ARG A 149 -0.14 -4.34 16.17
C ARG A 149 0.80 -5.49 16.53
N GLN A 150 1.53 -5.36 17.62
CA GLN A 150 2.30 -6.48 18.15
C GLN A 150 1.30 -7.60 18.47
N THR A 151 1.44 -8.73 17.79
CA THR A 151 0.59 -9.90 18.01
C THR A 151 1.40 -10.84 18.89
N THR A 152 1.02 -10.92 20.17
CA THR A 152 1.54 -11.82 21.23
C THR A 152 3.07 -11.91 21.39
N THR A 153 3.54 -11.49 22.56
CA THR A 153 4.93 -11.32 23.01
C THR A 153 5.78 -12.60 23.13
N ARG A 154 5.28 -13.76 22.71
CA ARG A 154 6.02 -15.01 22.84
C ARG A 154 6.90 -15.19 21.61
N THR A 155 8.17 -14.83 21.74
CA THR A 155 9.21 -15.29 20.83
C THR A 155 9.11 -16.80 20.76
N LEU A 156 8.90 -17.33 19.56
CA LEU A 156 9.00 -18.77 19.35
C LEU A 156 10.46 -19.18 19.62
N PRO A 157 10.68 -20.26 20.37
CA PRO A 157 11.99 -20.87 20.50
C PRO A 157 12.62 -21.16 19.12
N ALA A 158 13.95 -21.16 19.03
CA ALA A 158 14.65 -21.40 17.76
C ALA A 158 14.35 -22.79 17.18
N ASP A 159 14.12 -23.76 18.06
CA ASP A 159 13.73 -25.15 17.82
C ASP A 159 12.21 -25.34 17.64
N ALA A 160 11.41 -24.27 17.61
CA ALA A 160 9.96 -24.39 17.49
C ALA A 160 9.54 -25.08 16.19
N ALA A 161 10.26 -24.86 15.08
CA ALA A 161 9.96 -25.50 13.81
C ALA A 161 10.17 -27.02 13.87
N GLU A 162 11.31 -27.45 14.42
CA GLU A 162 11.66 -28.86 14.61
C GLU A 162 10.67 -29.52 15.59
N THR A 163 10.40 -28.88 16.72
CA THR A 163 9.41 -29.37 17.71
C THR A 163 8.02 -29.53 17.09
N CYS A 164 7.59 -28.60 16.23
CA CYS A 164 6.31 -28.74 15.52
C CYS A 164 6.32 -29.93 14.56
N GLN A 165 7.41 -30.12 13.81
CA GLN A 165 7.55 -31.22 12.86
C GLN A 165 7.57 -32.58 13.57
N ASP A 166 8.36 -32.71 14.63
CA ASP A 166 8.44 -33.93 15.44
C ASP A 166 7.08 -34.28 16.06
N PHE A 167 6.36 -33.27 16.55
CA PHE A 167 5.01 -33.47 17.08
C PHE A 167 4.03 -33.96 16.00
N ILE A 168 4.04 -33.34 14.82
CA ILE A 168 3.18 -33.75 13.69
C ILE A 168 3.49 -35.20 13.30
N GLN A 169 4.77 -35.54 13.10
CA GLN A 169 5.19 -36.88 12.74
C GLN A 169 4.77 -37.92 13.80
N ARG A 170 4.95 -37.60 15.08
CA ARG A 170 4.56 -38.49 16.18
C ARG A 170 3.04 -38.73 16.20
N VAL A 171 2.24 -37.69 15.96
CA VAL A 171 0.78 -37.80 15.89
C VAL A 171 0.36 -38.65 14.68
N GLU A 172 0.97 -38.43 13.51
CA GLU A 172 0.72 -39.24 12.31
C GLU A 172 1.04 -40.73 12.53
N GLN A 173 2.19 -41.03 13.16
CA GLN A 173 2.58 -42.38 13.53
C GLN A 173 1.58 -43.04 14.49
N LEU A 174 1.10 -42.30 15.49
CA LEU A 174 0.09 -42.81 16.44
C LEU A 174 -1.24 -43.10 15.75
N ILE A 175 -1.69 -42.21 14.86
CA ILE A 175 -2.92 -42.40 14.08
C ILE A 175 -2.82 -43.66 13.22
N ALA A 176 -1.69 -43.85 12.53
CA ALA A 176 -1.46 -45.02 11.69
C ALA A 176 -1.38 -46.32 12.50
N THR A 177 -0.62 -46.33 13.60
CA THR A 177 -0.40 -47.52 14.44
C THR A 177 -1.70 -48.02 15.07
N HIS A 178 -2.55 -47.10 15.54
CA HIS A 178 -3.80 -47.44 16.22
C HIS A 178 -5.02 -47.38 15.31
N ASN A 179 -4.83 -47.15 13.99
CA ASN A 179 -5.89 -46.98 13.00
C ASN A 179 -6.99 -46.01 13.49
N ILE A 180 -6.58 -44.88 14.08
CA ILE A 180 -7.49 -43.91 14.68
C ILE A 180 -8.22 -43.19 13.56
N GLN A 181 -9.54 -43.34 13.52
CA GLN A 181 -10.33 -42.61 12.54
C GLN A 181 -10.38 -41.12 12.89
N PRO A 182 -10.27 -40.20 11.92
CA PRO A 182 -10.25 -38.76 12.18
C PRO A 182 -11.43 -38.25 13.02
N ARG A 183 -12.61 -38.89 12.89
CA ARG A 183 -13.81 -38.57 13.70
C ARG A 183 -13.63 -38.78 15.21
N ASN A 184 -12.62 -39.54 15.63
CA ASN A 184 -12.32 -39.83 17.03
C ASN A 184 -11.26 -38.89 17.61
N ILE A 185 -10.71 -37.95 16.80
CA ILE A 185 -9.75 -36.95 17.25
C ILE A 185 -10.53 -35.74 17.74
N ILE A 186 -10.56 -35.54 19.05
CA ILE A 186 -11.28 -34.44 19.69
C ILE A 186 -10.31 -33.38 20.23
N ASN A 187 -10.66 -32.11 20.08
CA ASN A 187 -9.91 -31.02 20.69
C ASN A 187 -10.34 -30.88 22.16
N MET A 188 -9.39 -31.09 23.07
CA MET A 188 -9.59 -30.85 24.50
C MET A 188 -8.75 -29.66 24.92
N ASN A 189 -9.39 -28.51 25.07
CA ASN A 189 -8.75 -27.30 25.58
C ASN A 189 -9.51 -26.76 26.80
N GLN A 190 -8.79 -26.48 27.88
CA GLN A 190 -9.38 -25.83 29.05
C GLN A 190 -9.18 -24.32 28.92
N ARG A 191 -10.28 -23.57 28.86
CA ARG A 191 -10.23 -22.12 29.08
C ARG A 191 -10.25 -21.87 30.58
N LEU A 192 -9.12 -21.44 31.14
CA LEU A 192 -9.11 -20.79 32.44
C LEU A 192 -9.81 -19.43 32.27
N ALA A 193 -10.86 -19.22 33.07
CA ALA A 193 -11.59 -17.96 33.16
C ALA A 193 -10.76 -16.90 33.91
#